data_AF-A0A915D8Q1-F1
#
_entry.id   AF-A0A915D8Q1-F1
#
_cell.length_a   1.000
_cell.length_b   1.000
_cell.length_c   1.000
_cell.angle_alpha   90.00
_cell.angle_beta   90.00
_cell.angle_gamma   90.00
#
_symmetry.space_group_name_H-M   'P 1'
#
loop_
_entity.id
_entity.type
_entity.pdbx_description
1 polymer ?
#
loop_
_entity_poly.entity_id
_entity_poly.type
_entity_poly.pdbx_seq_one_letter_code
_entity_poly.pdbx_strand_id
1 'polypeptide(L)'
;MVLMNDWSARDIQKWEYVPLGPFLGKSFGTTISPWNPEQDPCPLPYLCHKDPYTIDINLEVAIKPDKFQDDLSICKTNFQHLYWTLKQQLTHHTSNGCNVRPGDLMGSGTVSGPEPDSFGSLLELSWRGTRPVKLGDTEHIRKFLVDNDEVTLTGYCEDQSKGIRIGFGECRGKLLPAHKEE
;
A
#
# COMPACT_ATOMS: atom_id res chain seq x y z
N MET A 1 -8.92 -7.41 8.39
CA MET A 1 -9.33 -6.68 7.17
C MET A 1 -8.11 -5.86 6.69
N VAL A 2 -7.90 -5.63 5.38
CA VAL A 2 -6.58 -5.87 4.72
C VAL A 2 -6.12 -4.88 3.58
N LEU A 3 -4.85 -4.38 3.64
CA LEU A 3 -4.24 -3.14 3.04
C LEU A 3 -2.80 -3.43 2.75
N MET A 4 -2.48 -3.44 1.47
CA MET A 4 -1.39 -4.27 1.05
C MET A 4 -0.10 -3.48 0.91
N ASN A 5 0.93 -3.82 1.70
CA ASN A 5 2.28 -3.71 1.18
C ASN A 5 2.45 -4.82 0.15
N ASP A 6 2.09 -4.48 -1.09
CA ASP A 6 2.12 -5.31 -2.29
C ASP A 6 3.49 -5.07 -2.97
N TRP A 7 4.51 -5.73 -2.42
CA TRP A 7 5.92 -5.52 -2.77
C TRP A 7 6.15 -5.72 -4.26
N SER A 8 7.02 -4.91 -4.87
CA SER A 8 7.07 -4.79 -6.34
C SER A 8 8.48 -4.62 -6.92
N ALA A 9 8.95 -5.60 -7.70
CA ALA A 9 10.16 -5.50 -8.52
C ALA A 9 9.77 -4.97 -9.91
N ARG A 10 9.94 -3.67 -10.13
CA ARG A 10 9.29 -2.92 -11.23
C ARG A 10 9.95 -3.13 -12.60
N ASP A 11 11.22 -3.50 -12.62
CA ASP A 11 11.98 -3.93 -13.80
C ASP A 11 11.51 -5.30 -14.29
N ILE A 12 11.46 -6.30 -13.41
CA ILE A 12 10.90 -7.64 -13.68
C ILE A 12 9.44 -7.49 -14.14
N GLN A 13 8.62 -6.75 -13.38
CA GLN A 13 7.23 -6.49 -13.72
C GLN A 13 7.08 -5.86 -15.12
N LYS A 14 7.91 -4.88 -15.47
CA LYS A 14 7.85 -4.19 -16.78
C LYS A 14 8.20 -5.12 -17.95
N TRP A 15 9.06 -6.11 -17.72
CA TRP A 15 9.40 -7.11 -18.74
C TRP A 15 8.31 -8.19 -18.89
N GLU A 16 7.75 -8.69 -17.78
CA GLU A 16 6.84 -9.84 -17.81
C GLU A 16 5.37 -9.51 -18.13
N TYR A 17 4.87 -8.31 -17.79
CA TYR A 17 3.42 -8.11 -17.64
C TYR A 17 2.58 -8.16 -18.93
N VAL A 18 3.22 -8.22 -20.11
CA VAL A 18 2.53 -8.30 -21.40
C VAL A 18 2.69 -9.71 -21.98
N PRO A 19 1.62 -10.45 -22.30
CA PRO A 19 0.20 -10.05 -22.25
C PRO A 19 -0.54 -10.47 -20.97
N LEU A 20 0.08 -11.23 -20.06
CA LEU A 20 -0.62 -12.01 -19.03
C LEU A 20 -0.79 -11.32 -17.67
N GLY A 21 -0.23 -10.12 -17.49
CA GLY A 21 -0.23 -9.38 -16.23
C GLY A 21 0.97 -9.67 -15.32
N PRO A 22 1.11 -8.96 -14.19
CA PRO A 22 2.23 -9.09 -13.26
C PRO A 22 2.31 -10.48 -12.62
N PHE A 23 3.52 -11.00 -12.42
CA PHE A 23 3.75 -12.33 -11.85
C PHE A 23 4.94 -12.33 -10.88
N LEU A 24 6.17 -12.60 -11.33
CA LEU A 24 7.36 -12.68 -10.47
C LEU A 24 7.72 -11.33 -9.86
N GLY A 25 7.42 -10.24 -10.57
CA GLY A 25 7.57 -8.87 -10.07
C GLY A 25 6.62 -8.51 -8.91
N LYS A 26 5.78 -9.46 -8.46
CA LYS A 26 4.78 -9.32 -7.38
C LYS A 26 4.75 -10.47 -6.38
N SER A 27 4.92 -11.72 -6.83
CA SER A 27 4.67 -12.92 -6.02
C SER A 27 5.66 -13.18 -4.87
N PHE A 28 6.55 -12.24 -4.56
CA PHE A 28 7.63 -12.41 -3.59
C PHE A 28 7.34 -11.84 -2.19
N GLY A 29 6.28 -11.05 -1.98
CA GLY A 29 5.91 -10.58 -0.62
C GLY A 29 4.62 -9.74 -0.53
N THR A 30 3.90 -9.88 0.59
CA THR A 30 2.58 -9.24 0.85
C THR A 30 2.27 -9.08 2.37
N THR A 31 1.70 -7.94 2.83
CA THR A 31 1.38 -7.63 4.28
C THR A 31 0.19 -6.60 4.46
N ILE A 32 -0.61 -6.49 5.57
CA ILE A 32 -2.09 -6.14 5.53
C ILE A 32 -2.89 -5.32 6.68
N SER A 33 -3.84 -4.34 6.38
CA SER A 33 -4.82 -3.52 7.26
C SER A 33 -6.18 -2.89 6.60
N PRO A 34 -7.29 -2.30 7.18
CA PRO A 34 -8.71 -2.38 6.60
C PRO A 34 -9.64 -1.24 5.92
N TRP A 35 -10.00 -1.34 4.59
CA TRP A 35 -11.00 -0.66 3.61
C TRP A 35 -11.67 0.81 3.63
N ASN A 36 -12.55 1.16 2.61
CA ASN A 36 -12.74 2.53 1.96
C ASN A 36 -14.14 2.85 1.21
N PRO A 37 -14.42 3.95 0.38
CA PRO A 37 -15.40 5.08 0.60
C PRO A 37 -16.53 5.41 -0.47
N GLU A 38 -16.59 6.64 -1.06
CA GLU A 38 -17.59 7.29 -1.97
C GLU A 38 -17.04 7.63 -3.40
N GLN A 39 -17.91 7.80 -4.43
CA GLN A 39 -17.57 7.56 -5.85
C GLN A 39 -18.35 8.39 -6.92
N ASP A 40 -17.67 8.70 -8.05
CA ASP A 40 -18.24 9.27 -9.30
C ASP A 40 -17.39 8.79 -10.52
N PRO A 41 -17.94 8.30 -11.65
CA PRO A 41 -19.36 8.05 -11.94
C PRO A 41 -19.96 6.94 -11.09
N CYS A 42 -21.29 7.00 -10.92
CA CYS A 42 -22.06 5.97 -10.22
C CYS A 42 -21.80 4.56 -10.83
N PRO A 43 -21.40 3.57 -10.02
CA PRO A 43 -21.14 2.21 -10.51
C PRO A 43 -22.34 1.52 -11.16
N LEU A 44 -22.08 0.37 -11.80
CA LEU A 44 -23.15 -0.52 -12.25
C LEU A 44 -23.98 -1.03 -11.05
N PRO A 45 -25.30 -1.28 -11.21
CA PRO A 45 -26.21 -1.49 -10.07
C PRO A 45 -25.82 -2.59 -9.06
N TYR A 46 -25.08 -3.63 -9.49
CA TYR A 46 -24.61 -4.71 -8.62
C TYR A 46 -23.47 -4.30 -7.66
N LEU A 47 -22.82 -3.16 -7.91
CA LEU A 47 -21.78 -2.56 -7.06
C LEU A 47 -22.32 -1.43 -6.17
N CYS A 48 -23.55 -0.97 -6.38
CA CYS A 48 -24.14 0.12 -5.62
C CYS A 48 -24.60 -0.35 -4.23
N HIS A 49 -24.09 0.28 -3.16
CA HIS A 49 -24.65 0.15 -1.80
C HIS A 49 -25.09 1.53 -1.27
N LYS A 50 -26.06 1.53 -0.35
CA LYS A 50 -26.67 2.76 0.19
C LYS A 50 -26.05 3.24 1.50
N ASP A 51 -25.30 2.37 2.19
CA ASP A 51 -24.61 2.75 3.42
C ASP A 51 -23.22 3.29 3.11
N PRO A 52 -22.78 4.40 3.76
CA PRO A 52 -21.41 4.88 3.65
C PRO A 52 -20.49 3.86 4.36
N TYR A 53 -19.47 3.37 3.64
CA TYR A 53 -18.65 2.23 4.09
C TYR A 53 -17.15 2.54 4.16
N THR A 54 -16.80 3.75 4.60
CA THR A 54 -15.41 4.18 4.84
C THR A 54 -14.91 3.71 6.21
N ILE A 55 -13.62 3.40 6.34
CA ILE A 55 -12.93 3.33 7.63
C ILE A 55 -11.84 4.41 7.65
N ASP A 56 -11.87 5.28 8.68
CA ASP A 56 -10.79 6.22 8.96
C ASP A 56 -9.67 5.52 9.72
N ILE A 57 -8.53 5.41 9.05
CA ILE A 57 -7.26 4.98 9.61
C ILE A 57 -6.18 5.93 9.09
N ASN A 58 -5.25 6.29 9.95
CA ASN A 58 -4.07 7.04 9.57
C ASN A 58 -2.98 6.03 9.21
N LEU A 59 -2.39 6.14 8.03
CA LEU A 59 -1.33 5.27 7.52
C LEU A 59 -0.02 6.04 7.37
N GLU A 60 1.06 5.40 7.78
CA GLU A 60 2.41 5.96 7.65
C GLU A 60 3.36 4.89 7.12
N VAL A 61 4.16 5.28 6.12
CA VAL A 61 5.28 4.48 5.59
C VAL A 61 6.57 5.21 5.90
N ALA A 62 7.49 4.51 6.56
CA ALA A 62 8.82 5.00 6.87
C ALA A 62 9.90 4.10 6.25
N ILE A 63 11.06 4.69 5.96
CA ILE A 63 12.28 3.97 5.56
C ILE A 63 13.36 4.25 6.61
N LYS A 64 14.00 3.19 7.09
CA LYS A 64 15.19 3.23 7.91
C LYS A 64 16.40 2.80 7.07
N PRO A 65 17.29 3.74 6.68
CA PRO A 65 18.52 3.40 5.97
C PRO A 65 19.44 2.50 6.80
N ASP A 66 20.36 1.80 6.12
CA ASP A 66 21.37 1.03 6.84
C ASP A 66 22.21 1.91 7.78
N LYS A 67 22.42 1.41 9.01
CA LYS A 67 23.10 2.08 10.14
C LYS A 67 22.40 3.34 10.71
N PHE A 68 21.20 3.69 10.25
CA PHE A 68 20.37 4.69 10.94
C PHE A 68 19.75 4.11 12.22
N GLN A 69 19.44 4.99 13.18
CA GLN A 69 18.71 4.60 14.40
C GLN A 69 17.20 4.65 14.18
N ASP A 70 16.72 5.73 13.55
CA ASP A 70 15.30 6.06 13.47
C ASP A 70 14.65 5.64 12.14
N ASP A 71 13.36 5.33 12.18
CA ASP A 71 12.51 5.14 11.00
C ASP A 71 12.12 6.53 10.42
N LEU A 72 12.47 6.83 9.17
CA LEU A 72 12.23 8.13 8.55
C LEU A 72 10.98 8.10 7.66
N SER A 73 9.94 8.84 8.05
CA SER A 73 8.68 8.96 7.29
C SER A 73 8.92 9.40 5.83
N ILE A 74 8.25 8.74 4.89
CA ILE A 74 8.23 9.08 3.46
C ILE A 74 6.82 9.22 2.85
N CYS A 75 5.80 8.70 3.53
CA CYS A 75 4.41 8.79 3.10
C CYS A 75 3.50 8.88 4.33
N LYS A 76 2.60 9.85 4.36
CA LYS A 76 1.47 9.89 5.29
C LYS A 76 0.18 10.02 4.49
N THR A 77 -0.63 8.97 4.53
CA THR A 77 -1.87 8.90 3.77
C THR A 77 -3.00 8.47 4.68
N ASN A 78 -4.23 8.81 4.34
CA ASN A 78 -5.37 8.27 5.06
C ASN A 78 -6.03 7.15 4.27
N PHE A 79 -6.50 6.21 5.05
CA PHE A 79 -7.26 5.04 4.68
C PHE A 79 -8.60 5.36 3.98
N GLN A 80 -8.98 6.63 3.90
CA GLN A 80 -10.16 7.13 3.21
C GLN A 80 -9.94 7.52 1.72
N HIS A 81 -8.85 7.12 1.04
CA HIS A 81 -8.50 7.63 -0.30
C HIS A 81 -8.55 6.68 -1.53
N LEU A 82 -8.70 5.36 -1.39
CA LEU A 82 -9.12 4.50 -2.52
C LEU A 82 -10.46 4.95 -3.09
N TYR A 83 -10.74 4.49 -4.31
CA TYR A 83 -12.04 4.65 -4.95
C TYR A 83 -13.02 3.49 -4.69
N TRP A 84 -12.58 2.24 -4.49
CA TRP A 84 -13.47 1.06 -4.40
C TRP A 84 -13.57 0.50 -2.98
N THR A 85 -14.78 0.29 -2.47
CA THR A 85 -15.03 -0.25 -1.13
C THR A 85 -14.75 -1.76 -1.06
N LEU A 86 -14.48 -2.34 0.13
CA LEU A 86 -14.28 -3.79 0.23
C LEU A 86 -15.52 -4.59 -0.16
N LYS A 87 -16.72 -4.04 0.05
CA LYS A 87 -17.97 -4.66 -0.40
C LYS A 87 -17.94 -4.82 -1.92
N GLN A 88 -17.56 -3.77 -2.63
CA GLN A 88 -17.48 -3.78 -4.09
C GLN A 88 -16.36 -4.67 -4.61
N GLN A 89 -15.19 -4.68 -3.95
CA GLN A 89 -14.10 -5.59 -4.30
C GLN A 89 -14.54 -7.06 -4.20
N LEU A 90 -15.17 -7.46 -3.08
CA LEU A 90 -15.68 -8.82 -2.87
C LEU A 90 -16.84 -9.18 -3.83
N THR A 91 -17.80 -8.26 -4.02
CA THR A 91 -18.93 -8.45 -4.95
C THR A 91 -18.47 -8.53 -6.40
N HIS A 92 -17.47 -7.75 -6.81
CA HIS A 92 -16.90 -7.85 -8.15
C HIS A 92 -16.13 -9.17 -8.32
N HIS A 93 -15.29 -9.55 -7.35
CA HIS A 93 -14.54 -10.81 -7.35
C HIS A 93 -15.46 -12.03 -7.53
N THR A 94 -16.62 -12.05 -6.86
CA THR A 94 -17.60 -13.15 -6.91
C THR A 94 -18.59 -13.06 -8.07
N SER A 95 -18.63 -11.96 -8.82
CA SER A 95 -19.65 -11.68 -9.85
C SER A 95 -19.70 -12.65 -11.02
N ASN A 96 -18.61 -13.38 -11.28
CA ASN A 96 -18.49 -14.40 -12.33
C ASN A 96 -18.68 -15.84 -11.82
N GLY A 97 -19.00 -16.03 -10.53
CA GLY A 97 -19.09 -17.34 -9.89
C GLY A 97 -17.79 -17.84 -9.23
N CYS A 98 -16.73 -17.03 -9.18
CA CYS A 98 -15.52 -17.36 -8.41
C CYS A 98 -15.86 -17.58 -6.92
N ASN A 99 -15.40 -18.69 -6.35
CA ASN A 99 -15.70 -19.08 -4.97
C ASN A 99 -14.65 -18.55 -3.97
N VAL A 100 -15.07 -17.66 -3.07
CA VAL A 100 -14.24 -17.20 -1.94
C VAL A 100 -14.38 -18.17 -0.75
N ARG A 101 -13.29 -18.45 -0.06
CA ARG A 101 -13.18 -19.43 1.03
C ARG A 101 -12.62 -18.77 2.31
N PRO A 102 -12.86 -19.36 3.49
CA PRO A 102 -12.21 -18.93 4.72
C PRO A 102 -10.68 -18.97 4.59
N GLY A 103 -10.01 -17.84 4.85
CA GLY A 103 -8.56 -17.69 4.72
C GLY A 103 -8.08 -17.09 3.38
N ASP A 104 -8.96 -16.94 2.37
CA ASP A 104 -8.61 -16.18 1.17
C ASP A 104 -8.39 -14.70 1.51
N LEU A 105 -7.42 -14.07 0.85
CA LEU A 105 -6.95 -12.71 1.12
C LEU A 105 -7.22 -11.80 -0.09
N MET A 106 -7.70 -10.57 0.17
CA MET A 106 -7.95 -9.56 -0.87
C MET A 106 -7.13 -8.30 -0.60
N GLY A 107 -6.44 -7.81 -1.62
CA GLY A 107 -5.66 -6.57 -1.57
C GLY A 107 -6.40 -5.39 -2.20
N SER A 108 -6.15 -4.19 -1.68
CA SER A 108 -6.58 -2.92 -2.25
C SER A 108 -5.89 -2.50 -3.55
N GLY A 109 -4.66 -2.99 -3.75
CA GLY A 109 -3.64 -2.25 -4.50
C GLY A 109 -2.95 -1.18 -3.65
N THR A 110 -1.99 -0.49 -4.25
CA THR A 110 -1.29 0.69 -3.67
C THR A 110 -2.27 1.82 -3.41
N VAL A 111 -2.08 2.55 -2.30
CA VAL A 111 -2.99 3.65 -1.91
C VAL A 111 -2.27 4.98 -1.78
N SER A 112 -2.73 5.91 -2.59
CA SER A 112 -2.25 7.27 -2.68
C SER A 112 -3.39 8.22 -2.37
N GLY A 113 -3.15 9.20 -1.49
CA GLY A 113 -4.07 10.31 -1.30
C GLY A 113 -3.90 11.36 -2.41
N PRO A 114 -4.62 12.50 -2.31
CA PRO A 114 -4.55 13.56 -3.31
C PRO A 114 -3.21 14.30 -3.32
N GLU A 115 -2.54 14.41 -2.16
CA GLU A 115 -1.32 15.22 -1.99
C GLU A 115 -0.04 14.41 -2.24
N PRO A 116 1.05 15.02 -2.77
CA PRO A 116 2.25 14.28 -3.17
C PRO A 116 2.98 13.52 -2.06
N ASP A 117 2.87 13.94 -0.80
CA ASP A 117 3.40 13.28 0.40
C ASP A 117 2.50 12.15 0.92
N SER A 118 1.32 11.98 0.33
CA SER A 118 0.36 10.91 0.62
C SER A 118 0.37 9.78 -0.42
N PHE A 119 1.32 9.78 -1.36
CA PHE A 119 1.45 8.77 -2.41
C PHE A 119 2.08 7.46 -1.89
N GLY A 120 1.39 6.33 -2.12
CA GLY A 120 1.66 5.03 -1.49
C GLY A 120 2.83 4.23 -2.04
N SER A 121 3.63 4.76 -2.98
CA SER A 121 4.84 4.06 -3.43
C SER A 121 5.96 5.00 -3.88
N LEU A 122 7.19 4.52 -3.74
CA LEU A 122 8.38 5.21 -4.27
C LEU A 122 8.32 5.45 -5.79
N LEU A 123 7.53 4.69 -6.56
CA LEU A 123 7.33 4.92 -7.99
C LEU A 123 6.58 6.25 -8.25
N GLU A 124 5.62 6.59 -7.39
CA GLU A 124 4.82 7.81 -7.45
C GLU A 124 5.57 8.98 -6.79
N LEU A 125 6.06 8.78 -5.56
CA LEU A 125 6.84 9.77 -4.80
C LEU A 125 8.07 10.28 -5.59
N SER A 126 8.83 9.37 -6.22
CA SER A 126 9.99 9.74 -7.06
C SER A 126 9.63 10.17 -8.48
N TRP A 127 8.33 10.16 -8.83
CA TRP A 127 7.84 10.38 -10.20
C TRP A 127 8.63 9.58 -11.24
N ARG A 128 8.59 8.25 -11.14
CA ARG A 128 9.36 7.29 -11.96
C ARG A 128 10.88 7.50 -11.89
N GLY A 129 11.40 7.84 -10.71
CA GLY A 129 12.82 8.10 -10.48
C GLY A 129 13.35 9.42 -11.06
N THR A 130 12.48 10.31 -11.54
CA THR A 130 12.89 11.63 -12.06
C THR A 130 13.08 12.66 -10.94
N ARG A 131 12.40 12.50 -9.80
CA ARG A 131 12.48 13.33 -8.60
C ARG A 131 13.11 12.56 -7.43
N PRO A 132 13.88 13.20 -6.54
CA PRO A 132 14.32 12.58 -5.29
C PRO A 132 13.19 12.61 -4.24
N VAL A 133 13.04 11.52 -3.50
CA VAL A 133 12.23 11.45 -2.28
C VAL A 133 13.16 11.71 -1.09
N LYS A 134 12.87 12.71 -0.25
CA LYS A 134 13.62 12.90 1.01
C LYS A 134 13.19 11.86 2.05
N LEU A 135 14.11 11.47 2.92
CA LEU A 135 13.82 10.62 4.07
C LEU A 135 13.70 11.50 5.32
N GLY A 136 12.48 11.80 5.74
CA GLY A 136 12.20 12.81 6.78
C GLY A 136 12.91 14.14 6.53
N ASP A 137 13.33 14.81 7.61
CA ASP A 137 14.06 16.09 7.56
C ASP A 137 15.58 15.94 7.32
N THR A 138 16.03 14.80 6.77
CA THR A 138 17.45 14.52 6.51
C THR A 138 17.89 14.94 5.11
N GLU A 139 19.22 14.99 4.88
CA GLU A 139 19.79 15.13 3.54
C GLU A 139 19.70 13.84 2.70
N HIS A 140 19.30 12.70 3.30
CA HIS A 140 19.24 11.43 2.59
C HIS A 140 18.02 11.38 1.65
N ILE A 141 18.28 10.92 0.44
CA ILE A 141 17.28 10.76 -0.61
C ILE A 141 17.17 9.31 -1.08
N ARG A 142 16.00 8.97 -1.65
CA ARG A 142 15.74 7.74 -2.40
C ARG A 142 15.07 8.06 -3.73
N LYS A 143 15.04 7.04 -4.59
CA LYS A 143 14.22 6.99 -5.82
C LYS A 143 13.47 5.66 -5.86
N PHE A 144 14.20 4.60 -5.59
CA PHE A 144 13.72 3.29 -5.14
C PHE A 144 14.50 2.91 -3.88
N LEU A 145 14.19 1.77 -3.26
CA LEU A 145 14.94 1.21 -2.14
C LEU A 145 16.38 0.85 -2.59
N VAL A 146 17.30 0.81 -1.64
CA VAL A 146 18.65 0.25 -1.81
C VAL A 146 18.88 -0.88 -0.81
N ASP A 147 19.87 -1.74 -1.08
CA ASP A 147 20.30 -2.80 -0.18
C ASP A 147 20.43 -2.30 1.26
N ASN A 148 19.84 -3.05 2.18
CA ASN A 148 19.78 -2.78 3.61
C ASN A 148 18.89 -1.60 4.07
N ASP A 149 18.09 -1.00 3.20
CA ASP A 149 16.91 -0.24 3.62
C ASP A 149 15.90 -1.16 4.31
N GLU A 150 15.37 -0.73 5.45
CA GLU A 150 14.21 -1.34 6.10
C GLU A 150 12.98 -0.45 5.92
N VAL A 151 11.85 -1.05 5.52
CA VAL A 151 10.58 -0.34 5.32
C VAL A 151 9.59 -0.76 6.39
N THR A 152 8.99 0.23 7.04
CA THR A 152 8.02 0.05 8.12
C THR A 152 6.71 0.71 7.72
N LEU A 153 5.64 -0.07 7.61
CA LEU A 153 4.27 0.44 7.53
C LEU A 153 3.62 0.35 8.92
N THR A 154 2.93 1.41 9.30
CA THR A 154 2.07 1.44 10.49
C THR A 154 0.68 1.97 10.15
N GLY A 155 -0.31 1.68 10.99
CA GLY A 155 -1.64 2.26 10.85
C GLY A 155 -2.45 2.24 12.13
N TYR A 156 -3.37 3.20 12.28
CA TYR A 156 -4.30 3.27 13.42
C TYR A 156 -5.64 3.97 13.12
N CYS A 157 -6.73 3.47 13.69
CA CYS A 157 -7.95 4.28 13.94
C CYS A 157 -7.73 5.15 15.18
N GLU A 158 -8.34 6.34 15.24
CA GLU A 158 -8.32 7.17 16.45
C GLU A 158 -9.65 7.90 16.69
N ASP A 159 -10.27 7.64 17.83
CA ASP A 159 -11.40 8.42 18.34
C ASP A 159 -10.89 9.53 19.24
N GLN A 160 -10.65 10.70 18.63
CA GLN A 160 -10.18 11.90 19.34
C GLN A 160 -11.14 12.35 20.45
N SER A 161 -12.44 12.06 20.34
CA SER A 161 -13.43 12.43 21.37
C SER A 161 -13.31 11.60 22.65
N LYS A 162 -12.68 10.42 22.56
CA LYS A 162 -12.47 9.50 23.69
C LYS A 162 -10.99 9.32 24.04
N GLY A 163 -10.07 9.81 23.22
CA GLY A 163 -8.62 9.57 23.36
C GLY A 163 -8.24 8.10 23.12
N ILE A 164 -9.03 7.35 22.32
CA ILE A 164 -8.83 5.92 22.09
C ILE A 164 -8.20 5.70 20.70
N ARG A 165 -7.03 5.07 20.66
CA ARG A 165 -6.34 4.66 19.44
C ARG A 165 -6.36 3.13 19.29
N ILE A 166 -6.70 2.63 18.11
CA ILE A 166 -6.66 1.20 17.75
C ILE A 166 -5.64 1.03 16.63
N GLY A 167 -4.42 0.61 16.99
CA GLY A 167 -3.31 0.39 16.06
C GLY A 167 -3.25 -1.04 15.51
N PHE A 168 -2.64 -1.19 14.34
CA PHE A 168 -2.45 -2.49 13.66
C PHE A 168 -1.07 -3.14 13.91
N GLY A 169 -0.23 -2.51 14.74
CA GLY A 169 1.17 -2.91 14.92
C GLY A 169 2.05 -2.44 13.75
N GLU A 170 3.15 -3.16 13.51
CA GLU A 170 4.11 -2.87 12.45
C GLU A 170 4.09 -3.93 11.34
N CYS A 171 4.16 -3.46 10.10
CA CYS A 171 4.53 -4.24 8.92
C CYS A 171 5.96 -3.82 8.53
N ARG A 172 6.97 -4.50 9.08
CA ARG A 172 8.39 -4.18 8.90
C ARG A 172 9.09 -5.22 8.02
N GLY A 173 9.98 -4.78 7.12
CA GLY A 173 10.80 -5.67 6.29
C GLY A 173 12.06 -5.01 5.75
N LYS A 174 13.22 -5.68 5.92
CA LYS A 174 14.52 -5.22 5.44
C LYS A 174 14.87 -5.84 4.08
N LEU A 175 15.23 -5.00 3.10
CA LEU A 175 15.75 -5.44 1.82
C LEU A 175 17.18 -5.97 2.02
N LEU A 176 17.39 -7.26 1.81
CA LEU A 176 18.73 -7.85 1.78
C LEU A 176 19.34 -7.73 0.38
N PRO A 177 20.68 -7.65 0.25
CA PRO A 177 21.36 -7.75 -1.04
C PRO A 177 20.94 -8.99 -1.82
N ALA A 178 20.87 -8.86 -3.14
CA ALA A 178 20.62 -9.99 -4.03
C ALA A 178 21.69 -11.09 -3.85
N HIS A 179 21.30 -12.35 -4.06
CA HIS A 179 22.25 -13.44 -4.19
C HIS A 179 23.19 -13.15 -5.36
N LYS A 180 24.48 -13.42 -5.17
CA LYS A 180 25.44 -13.42 -6.28
C LYS A 180 25.22 -14.67 -7.12
N GLU A 181 25.36 -14.53 -8.43
CA GLU A 181 25.54 -15.68 -9.33
C GLU A 181 26.90 -16.34 -9.01
N GLU A 182 26.95 -17.67 -9.03
CA GLU A 182 28.16 -18.50 -8.86
C GLU A 182 28.72 -18.98 -10.21
#